data_AF-A0A2X3KUN1-F1
#
_entry.id   AF-A0A2X3KUN1-F1
#
_cell.length_a   1.000
_cell.length_b   1.000
_cell.length_c   1.000
_cell.angle_alpha   90.00
_cell.angle_beta   90.00
_cell.angle_gamma   90.00
#
_symmetry.space_group_name_H-M   'P 1'
#
loop_
_entity.id
_entity.type
_entity.pdbx_description
1 polymer ?
#
loop_
_entity_poly.entity_id
_entity_poly.type
_entity_poly.pdbx_seq_one_letter_code
_entity_poly.pdbx_strand_id
1 'polypeptide(L)'
;MSLVYLASWHDPFGDIDLYARAIFSAWGLPKDALLVVFLRGEDRRWQVAARAGERVGPLLPQPEWEDLLAEARVTANRAQPAVAVENLAAGLLSLLTTGRQEPQEGRRSWAWAYAVAGLIGIGALILAARAFLCPHCLRPLRRRPSLGGILWVCPRCRYTRASRR
;
A
#
# COMPACT_ATOMS: atom_id res chain seq x y z
N MET A 1 -22.77 16.24 -11.03
CA MET A 1 -21.93 16.22 -9.83
C MET A 1 -20.57 16.79 -10.18
N SER A 2 -20.25 17.94 -9.61
CA SER A 2 -18.95 18.59 -9.74
C SER A 2 -18.14 18.36 -8.46
N LEU A 3 -16.87 17.96 -8.61
CA LEU A 3 -15.93 17.89 -7.49
C LEU A 3 -15.06 19.15 -7.51
N VAL A 4 -15.08 19.89 -6.41
CA VAL A 4 -14.28 21.10 -6.20
C VAL A 4 -13.35 20.84 -5.03
N TYR A 5 -12.08 21.21 -5.15
CA TYR A 5 -11.15 21.12 -4.03
C TYR A 5 -10.53 22.48 -3.71
N LEU A 6 -10.22 22.70 -2.44
CA LEU A 6 -9.50 23.86 -1.93
C LEU A 6 -8.36 23.38 -1.04
N ALA A 7 -7.15 23.87 -1.29
CA ALA A 7 -6.02 23.71 -0.37
C ALA A 7 -5.64 25.09 0.19
N SER A 8 -5.70 25.26 1.51
CA SER A 8 -5.39 26.53 2.19
C SER A 8 -4.41 26.33 3.34
N TRP A 9 -3.55 27.32 3.56
CA TRP A 9 -2.62 27.39 4.71
C TRP A 9 -3.16 28.21 5.88
N HIS A 10 -4.31 28.87 5.72
CA HIS A 10 -4.86 29.76 6.73
C HIS A 10 -6.26 29.30 7.13
N ASP A 11 -6.43 29.04 8.43
CA ASP A 11 -7.71 28.75 9.06
C ASP A 11 -8.21 29.99 9.83
N PRO A 12 -9.14 30.77 9.25
CA PRO A 12 -9.69 31.93 9.94
C PRO A 12 -10.73 31.58 11.02
N PHE A 13 -11.16 30.32 11.13
CA PHE A 13 -12.27 29.93 12.01
C PHE A 13 -11.86 28.96 13.13
N GLY A 14 -10.72 28.28 13.02
CA GLY A 14 -10.28 27.25 13.96
C GLY A 14 -11.09 25.95 13.89
N ASP A 15 -12.01 25.85 12.94
CA ASP A 15 -12.89 24.72 12.67
C ASP A 15 -13.02 24.53 11.16
N ILE A 16 -12.50 23.40 10.67
CA ILE A 16 -12.47 23.07 9.25
C ILE A 16 -13.87 22.81 8.67
N ASP A 17 -14.81 22.30 9.45
CA ASP A 17 -16.18 22.05 8.99
C ASP A 17 -16.94 23.37 8.83
N LEU A 18 -16.73 24.30 9.76
CA LEU A 18 -17.24 25.66 9.64
C LEU A 18 -16.63 26.37 8.43
N TYR A 19 -15.31 26.24 8.23
CA TYR A 19 -14.62 26.80 7.08
C TYR A 19 -15.15 26.25 5.76
N ALA A 20 -15.29 24.92 5.63
CA ALA A 20 -15.82 24.28 4.43
C ALA A 20 -17.26 24.74 4.12
N ARG A 21 -18.10 24.89 5.14
CA ARG A 21 -19.46 25.43 4.98
C ARG A 21 -19.47 26.88 4.51
N ALA A 22 -18.62 27.72 5.11
CA ALA A 22 -18.49 29.12 4.74
C ALA A 22 -18.03 29.28 3.29
N ILE A 23 -17.00 28.53 2.87
CA ILE A 23 -16.49 28.54 1.49
C ILE A 23 -17.55 28.04 0.51
N PHE A 24 -18.24 26.94 0.82
CA PHE A 24 -19.29 26.40 -0.05
C PHE A 24 -20.37 27.46 -0.33
N SER A 25 -20.77 28.19 0.71
CA SER A 25 -21.75 29.28 0.59
C SER A 25 -21.19 30.51 -0.13
N ALA A 26 -19.98 30.94 0.22
CA ALA A 26 -19.36 32.15 -0.33
C ALA A 26 -19.05 32.02 -1.83
N TRP A 27 -18.67 30.83 -2.29
CA TRP A 27 -18.43 30.55 -3.70
C TRP A 27 -19.71 30.25 -4.48
N GLY A 28 -20.87 30.20 -3.82
CA GLY A 28 -22.15 29.91 -4.45
C GLY A 28 -22.16 28.55 -5.14
N LEU A 29 -21.52 27.54 -4.54
CA LEU A 29 -21.41 26.22 -5.16
C LEU A 29 -22.79 25.60 -5.36
N PRO A 30 -23.05 24.94 -6.51
CA PRO A 30 -24.36 24.41 -6.84
C PRO A 30 -24.72 23.22 -5.93
N LYS A 31 -26.02 22.90 -5.86
CA LYS A 31 -26.53 21.82 -5.01
C LYS A 31 -26.01 20.42 -5.36
N ASP A 32 -25.46 20.24 -6.56
CA ASP A 32 -24.83 19.00 -7.03
C ASP A 32 -23.29 19.02 -6.92
N ALA A 33 -22.71 20.00 -6.24
CA ALA A 33 -21.27 20.07 -5.98
C ALA A 33 -20.87 19.29 -4.72
N LEU A 34 -19.65 18.79 -4.73
CA LEU A 34 -18.92 18.27 -3.58
C LEU A 34 -17.65 19.11 -3.41
N LEU A 35 -17.53 19.80 -2.29
CA LEU A 35 -16.33 20.54 -1.91
C LEU A 35 -15.48 19.68 -0.99
N VAL A 36 -14.20 19.52 -1.28
CA VAL A 36 -13.21 18.93 -0.35
C VAL A 36 -12.17 19.98 0.01
N VAL A 37 -12.02 20.24 1.30
CA VAL A 37 -11.11 21.27 1.82
C VAL A 37 -9.95 20.60 2.53
N PHE A 38 -8.74 20.95 2.10
CA PHE A 38 -7.47 20.61 2.73
C PHE A 38 -6.96 21.87 3.44
N LEU A 39 -6.90 21.82 4.77
CA LEU A 39 -6.49 22.95 5.58
C LEU A 39 -5.25 22.59 6.37
N ARG A 40 -4.19 23.39 6.26
CA ARG A 40 -3.00 23.17 7.07
C ARG A 40 -3.19 23.81 8.44
N GLY A 41 -3.19 22.99 9.49
CA GLY A 41 -3.23 23.46 10.87
C GLY A 41 -1.91 24.06 11.33
N GLU A 42 -1.93 24.67 12.52
CA GLU A 42 -0.74 25.23 13.17
C GLU A 42 0.34 24.19 13.44
N ASP A 43 -0.05 22.94 13.68
CA ASP A 43 0.83 21.79 13.85
C ASP A 43 1.49 21.32 12.54
N ARG A 44 1.33 22.11 11.46
CA ARG A 44 1.81 21.86 10.09
C ARG A 44 1.21 20.61 9.44
N ARG A 45 0.20 19.99 10.06
CA ARG A 45 -0.50 18.84 9.49
C ARG A 45 -1.71 19.29 8.69
N TRP A 46 -1.97 18.56 7.62
CA TRP A 46 -3.17 18.74 6.80
C TRP A 46 -4.36 18.09 7.51
N GLN A 47 -5.42 18.86 7.64
CA GLN A 47 -6.76 18.42 7.99
C GLN A 47 -7.60 18.39 6.71
N VAL A 48 -8.59 17.51 6.69
CA VAL A 48 -9.45 17.31 5.52
C VAL A 48 -10.89 17.28 5.99
N ALA A 49 -11.73 18.08 5.35
CA ALA A 49 -13.18 18.05 5.53
C ALA A 49 -13.84 18.11 4.16
N ALA A 50 -15.08 17.67 4.09
CA ALA A 50 -15.85 17.77 2.88
C ALA A 50 -17.26 18.31 3.14
N ARG A 51 -17.75 19.09 2.19
CA ARG A 51 -19.10 19.61 2.17
C ARG A 51 -19.78 19.19 0.88
N ALA A 52 -20.73 18.28 1.01
CA ALA A 52 -21.63 17.91 -0.08
C ALA A 52 -22.80 18.89 -0.17
N GLY A 53 -23.20 19.23 -1.39
CA GLY A 53 -24.46 19.90 -1.66
C GLY A 53 -25.65 18.98 -1.40
N GLU A 54 -26.85 19.56 -1.27
CA GLU A 54 -28.10 18.85 -0.92
C GLU A 54 -28.40 17.65 -1.82
N ARG A 55 -28.02 17.69 -3.10
CA ARG A 55 -28.27 16.59 -4.05
C ARG A 55 -27.18 15.51 -4.00
N VAL A 56 -25.99 15.83 -3.49
CA VAL A 56 -24.86 14.89 -3.44
C VAL A 56 -24.81 14.15 -2.13
N GLY A 57 -25.11 14.82 -1.00
CA GLY A 57 -25.05 14.21 0.33
C GLY A 57 -25.70 12.83 0.43
N PRO A 58 -26.95 12.66 -0.08
CA PRO A 58 -27.63 11.35 -0.06
C PRO A 58 -27.04 10.30 -1.02
N LEU A 59 -26.24 10.70 -2.01
CA LEU A 59 -25.63 9.79 -2.99
C LEU A 59 -24.31 9.21 -2.52
N LEU A 60 -23.71 9.78 -1.46
CA LEU A 60 -22.43 9.32 -0.94
C LEU A 60 -22.67 8.09 -0.04
N PRO A 61 -22.07 6.93 -0.36
CA PRO A 61 -22.17 5.77 0.50
C PRO A 61 -21.36 6.02 1.77
N GLN A 62 -22.09 6.14 2.88
CA GLN A 62 -21.54 6.14 4.23
C GLN A 62 -21.57 4.69 4.74
N PRO A 63 -20.48 4.13 5.30
CA PRO A 63 -19.30 4.80 5.89
C PRO A 63 -18.07 4.93 4.96
N GLU A 64 -18.08 4.36 3.77
CA GLU A 64 -16.90 4.28 2.90
C GLU A 64 -16.37 5.66 2.47
N TRP A 65 -17.26 6.63 2.38
CA TRP A 65 -16.89 8.03 2.14
C TRP A 65 -16.04 8.62 3.27
N GLU A 66 -16.35 8.32 4.53
CA GLU A 66 -15.55 8.78 5.68
C GLU A 66 -14.16 8.13 5.69
N ASP A 67 -14.07 6.85 5.32
CA ASP A 67 -12.79 6.15 5.17
C ASP A 67 -11.92 6.77 4.07
N LEU A 68 -12.52 7.14 2.93
CA LEU A 68 -11.80 7.85 1.87
C LEU A 68 -11.27 9.22 2.31
N LEU A 69 -12.04 9.97 3.10
CA LEU A 69 -11.59 11.25 3.65
C LEU A 69 -10.44 11.05 4.66
N ALA A 70 -10.51 10.01 5.49
CA ALA A 70 -9.45 9.66 6.41
C ALA A 70 -8.15 9.27 5.66
N GLU A 71 -8.26 8.47 4.59
CA GLU A 71 -7.12 8.11 3.75
C GLU A 71 -6.55 9.32 3.01
N ALA A 72 -7.39 10.21 2.50
CA ALA A 72 -6.96 11.46 1.88
C ALA A 72 -6.18 12.33 2.88
N ARG A 73 -6.62 12.41 4.14
CA ARG A 73 -5.87 13.09 5.21
C ARG A 73 -4.49 12.46 5.44
N VAL A 74 -4.41 11.13 5.53
CA VAL A 74 -3.13 10.43 5.70
C VAL A 74 -2.21 10.71 4.51
N THR A 75 -2.73 10.63 3.29
CA THR A 75 -1.99 10.87 2.05
C THR A 75 -1.49 12.31 1.96
N ALA A 76 -2.33 13.29 2.28
CA ALA A 76 -1.96 14.70 2.26
C ALA A 76 -0.81 15.02 3.21
N ASN A 77 -0.77 14.34 4.37
CA ASN A 77 0.31 14.50 5.35
C ASN A 77 1.61 13.74 4.98
N ARG A 78 1.51 12.65 4.22
CA ARG A 78 2.69 11.85 3.79
C ARG A 78 3.35 12.37 2.52
N ALA A 79 2.56 12.88 1.59
CA ALA A 79 3.03 13.34 0.28
C ALA A 79 2.66 14.81 0.07
N GLN A 80 1.48 15.06 -0.51
CA GLN A 80 0.96 16.40 -0.77
C GLN A 80 -0.55 16.38 -1.04
N PRO A 81 -1.27 17.51 -0.84
CA PRO A 81 -2.71 17.60 -1.07
C PRO A 81 -3.14 17.22 -2.49
N ALA A 82 -2.35 17.56 -3.51
CA ALA A 82 -2.68 17.24 -4.91
C ALA A 82 -2.84 15.72 -5.15
N VAL A 83 -1.94 14.91 -4.59
CA VAL A 83 -1.99 13.44 -4.69
C VAL A 83 -3.17 12.90 -3.89
N ALA A 84 -3.47 13.50 -2.73
CA ALA A 84 -4.62 13.12 -1.93
C ALA A 84 -5.95 13.38 -2.67
N VAL A 85 -6.05 14.50 -3.40
CA VAL A 85 -7.23 14.84 -4.22
C VAL A 85 -7.38 13.84 -5.37
N GLU A 86 -6.29 13.49 -6.05
CA GLU A 86 -6.31 12.51 -7.14
C GLU A 86 -6.79 11.14 -6.66
N ASN A 87 -6.22 10.65 -5.56
CA ASN A 87 -6.62 9.37 -4.96
C ASN A 87 -8.07 9.40 -4.47
N LEU A 88 -8.49 10.51 -3.85
CA LEU A 88 -9.87 10.69 -3.40
C LEU A 88 -10.85 10.71 -4.57
N ALA A 89 -10.52 11.39 -5.67
CA ALA A 89 -11.36 11.44 -6.87
C ALA A 89 -11.49 10.05 -7.51
N ALA A 90 -10.40 9.29 -7.60
CA ALA A 90 -10.41 7.91 -8.08
C ALA A 90 -11.23 6.99 -7.15
N GLY A 91 -11.05 7.11 -5.84
CA GLY A 91 -11.79 6.37 -4.81
C GLY A 91 -13.29 6.67 -4.88
N LEU A 92 -13.66 7.95 -4.95
CA LEU A 92 -15.04 8.39 -5.07
C LEU A 92 -15.71 7.90 -6.35
N LEU A 93 -15.00 7.98 -7.49
CA LEU A 93 -15.49 7.40 -8.74
C LEU A 93 -15.75 5.91 -8.55
N SER A 94 -14.81 5.19 -7.94
CA SER A 94 -14.97 3.75 -7.69
C SER A 94 -16.16 3.46 -6.79
N LEU A 95 -16.42 4.22 -5.72
CA LEU A 95 -17.58 4.02 -4.85
C LEU A 95 -18.89 4.25 -5.60
N LEU A 96 -18.97 5.33 -6.38
CA LEU A 96 -20.18 5.66 -7.15
C LEU A 96 -20.45 4.67 -8.29
N THR A 97 -19.40 4.06 -8.86
CA THR A 97 -19.56 3.02 -9.89
C THR A 97 -19.81 1.64 -9.29
N THR A 98 -19.22 1.34 -8.12
CA THR A 98 -19.30 0.03 -7.46
C THR A 98 -20.62 -0.17 -6.72
N GLY A 99 -21.41 0.88 -6.46
CA GLY A 99 -22.83 0.72 -6.11
C GLY A 99 -23.68 -0.08 -7.12
N ARG A 100 -23.13 -0.39 -8.30
CA ARG A 100 -23.71 -1.27 -9.34
C ARG A 100 -22.98 -2.61 -9.51
N GLN A 101 -21.91 -2.87 -8.77
CA GLN A 101 -21.18 -4.14 -8.81
C GLN A 101 -20.96 -4.69 -7.41
N GLU A 102 -21.34 -5.95 -7.26
CA GLU A 102 -21.05 -6.85 -6.14
C GLU A 102 -19.67 -6.63 -5.49
N PRO A 103 -19.53 -7.04 -4.21
CA PRO A 103 -18.36 -6.76 -3.38
C PRO A 103 -17.07 -7.00 -4.16
N GLN A 104 -16.28 -5.94 -4.29
CA GLN A 104 -14.90 -6.05 -4.73
C GLN A 104 -14.22 -7.06 -3.81
N GLU A 105 -14.01 -8.26 -4.36
CA GLU A 105 -12.97 -9.19 -3.98
C GLU A 105 -11.69 -8.39 -3.79
N GLY A 106 -11.45 -8.02 -2.53
CA GLY A 106 -10.28 -7.30 -2.11
C GLY A 106 -9.07 -8.10 -2.56
N ARG A 107 -8.37 -7.58 -3.56
CA ARG A 107 -6.92 -7.68 -3.76
C ARG A 107 -6.31 -8.78 -2.88
N ARG A 108 -6.44 -10.04 -3.32
CA ARG A 108 -5.70 -11.16 -2.74
C ARG A 108 -4.25 -10.96 -3.15
N SER A 109 -3.58 -10.10 -2.40
CA SER A 109 -2.26 -9.56 -2.70
C SER A 109 -1.30 -10.72 -2.95
N TRP A 110 -0.80 -10.83 -4.17
CA TRP A 110 0.25 -11.77 -4.57
C TRP A 110 1.54 -11.65 -3.74
N ALA A 111 1.60 -10.71 -2.78
CA ALA A 111 2.61 -10.63 -1.74
C ALA A 111 2.86 -11.98 -1.05
N TRP A 112 1.82 -12.78 -0.78
CA TRP A 112 2.02 -14.12 -0.20
C TRP A 112 2.67 -15.09 -1.20
N ALA A 113 2.37 -14.99 -2.50
CA ALA A 113 3.00 -15.79 -3.54
C ALA A 113 4.49 -15.45 -3.67
N TYR A 114 4.86 -14.17 -3.57
CA TYR A 114 6.27 -13.75 -3.53
C TYR A 114 6.98 -14.18 -2.24
N ALA A 115 6.30 -14.15 -1.09
CA ALA A 115 6.87 -14.65 0.17
C ALA A 115 7.13 -16.17 0.12
N VAL A 116 6.19 -16.95 -0.44
CA VAL A 116 6.34 -18.39 -0.64
C VAL A 116 7.45 -18.69 -1.66
N ALA A 117 7.48 -17.97 -2.79
CA ALA A 117 8.54 -18.11 -3.79
C ALA A 117 9.93 -17.77 -3.22
N GLY A 118 10.02 -16.71 -2.39
CA GLY A 118 11.24 -16.33 -1.69
C GLY A 118 11.71 -17.41 -0.70
N LEU A 119 10.81 -17.96 0.10
CA LEU A 119 11.12 -19.05 1.04
C LEU A 119 11.57 -20.33 0.32
N ILE A 120 10.91 -20.69 -0.78
CA ILE A 120 11.31 -21.84 -1.62
C ILE A 120 12.69 -21.60 -2.22
N GLY A 121 12.95 -20.38 -2.74
CA GLY A 121 14.25 -20.01 -3.30
C GLY A 121 15.39 -20.07 -2.29
N ILE A 122 15.18 -19.51 -1.09
CA ILE A 122 16.16 -19.57 0.01
C ILE A 122 16.39 -21.03 0.45
N GLY A 123 15.32 -21.82 0.59
CA GLY A 123 15.42 -23.24 0.93
C GLY A 123 16.24 -24.03 -0.10
N ALA A 124 16.00 -23.81 -1.39
CA ALA A 124 16.75 -24.44 -2.48
C ALA A 124 18.24 -24.04 -2.45
N LEU A 125 18.54 -22.76 -2.21
CA LEU A 125 19.91 -22.28 -2.07
C LEU A 125 20.64 -22.90 -0.88
N ILE A 126 19.97 -23.02 0.28
CA ILE A 126 20.54 -23.66 1.47
C ILE A 126 20.82 -25.15 1.20
N LEU A 127 19.88 -25.86 0.55
CA LEU A 127 20.07 -27.26 0.19
C LEU A 127 21.23 -27.44 -0.80
N ALA A 128 21.32 -26.60 -1.83
CA ALA A 128 22.43 -26.61 -2.79
C ALA A 128 23.76 -26.30 -2.10
N ALA A 129 23.82 -25.26 -1.26
CA ALA A 129 25.00 -24.93 -0.47
C ALA A 129 25.42 -26.11 0.41
N ARG A 130 24.47 -26.80 1.06
CA ARG A 130 24.77 -27.97 1.90
C ARG A 130 25.18 -29.22 1.10
N ALA A 131 24.78 -29.31 -0.17
CA ALA A 131 25.16 -30.38 -1.08
C ALA A 131 26.57 -30.18 -1.65
N PHE A 132 26.93 -28.94 -2.02
CA PHE A 132 28.18 -28.63 -2.71
C PHE A 132 29.27 -28.06 -1.81
N LEU A 133 28.94 -27.50 -0.64
CA LEU A 133 29.90 -26.89 0.29
C LEU A 133 30.13 -27.77 1.51
N CYS A 134 31.35 -27.70 2.03
CA CYS A 134 31.70 -28.35 3.29
C CYS A 134 31.04 -27.64 4.48
N PRO A 135 30.39 -28.36 5.43
CA PRO A 135 29.73 -27.75 6.58
C PRO A 135 30.68 -27.03 7.56
N HIS A 136 31.96 -27.39 7.59
CA HIS A 136 32.95 -26.81 8.52
C HIS A 136 33.74 -25.65 7.92
N CYS A 137 33.96 -25.64 6.61
CA CYS A 137 34.88 -24.69 5.97
C CYS A 137 34.24 -23.89 4.83
N LEU A 138 32.97 -24.16 4.49
CA LEU A 138 32.21 -23.55 3.40
C LEU A 138 32.91 -23.56 2.03
N ARG A 139 33.92 -24.43 1.85
CA ARG A 139 34.61 -24.60 0.57
C ARG A 139 33.91 -25.63 -0.31
N PRO A 140 33.96 -25.47 -1.65
CA PRO A 140 33.37 -26.41 -2.57
C PRO A 140 34.00 -27.80 -2.42
N LEU A 141 33.15 -28.81 -2.30
CA LEU A 141 33.52 -30.22 -2.24
C LEU A 141 34.01 -30.66 -3.63
N ARG A 142 35.12 -31.39 -3.67
CA ARG A 142 35.63 -31.97 -4.92
C ARG A 142 35.14 -33.41 -5.05
N ARG A 143 34.65 -33.75 -6.24
CA ARG A 143 34.26 -35.10 -6.62
C ARG A 143 35.51 -35.94 -6.83
N ARG A 144 35.66 -37.05 -6.11
CA ARG A 144 36.70 -38.06 -6.34
C ARG A 144 36.09 -39.43 -6.56
N PRO A 145 36.50 -40.16 -7.62
CA PRO A 145 36.09 -41.54 -7.83
C PRO A 145 36.74 -42.44 -6.77
N SER A 146 35.97 -43.40 -6.24
CA SER A 146 36.47 -44.46 -5.36
C SER A 146 35.90 -45.81 -5.80
N LEU A 147 36.52 -46.91 -5.33
CA LEU A 147 36.13 -48.29 -5.67
C LEU A 147 34.67 -48.63 -5.33
N GLY A 148 34.01 -47.86 -4.44
CA GLY A 148 32.63 -48.05 -4.03
C GLY A 148 31.64 -46.96 -4.50
N GLY A 149 32.07 -46.00 -5.32
CA GLY A 149 31.21 -44.92 -5.84
C GLY A 149 31.87 -43.54 -5.86
N ILE A 150 31.04 -42.49 -5.83
CA ILE A 150 31.51 -41.09 -5.82
C ILE A 150 31.65 -40.60 -4.38
N LEU A 151 32.84 -40.12 -4.03
CA LEU A 151 33.10 -39.46 -2.76
C LEU A 151 33.22 -37.94 -2.97
N TRP A 152 32.54 -37.18 -2.13
CA TRP A 152 32.70 -35.73 -2.04
C TRP A 152 33.66 -35.41 -0.91
N VAL A 153 34.81 -34.81 -1.24
CA VAL A 153 35.89 -34.56 -0.27
C VAL A 153 36.19 -33.07 -0.19
N CYS A 154 36.25 -32.54 1.03
CA CYS A 154 36.73 -31.17 1.25
C CYS A 154 38.27 -31.12 1.22
N PRO A 155 38.88 -30.22 0.43
CA PRO A 155 40.34 -30.13 0.32
C PRO A 155 41.04 -29.62 1.59
N ARG A 156 40.32 -28.99 2.53
CA ARG A 156 40.91 -28.34 3.72
C ARG A 156 40.78 -29.17 4.99
N CYS A 157 39.55 -29.56 5.35
CA CYS A 157 39.30 -30.32 6.59
C CYS A 157 39.18 -31.83 6.39
N ARG A 158 39.35 -32.33 5.15
CA ARG A 158 39.19 -33.74 4.79
C ARG A 158 37.83 -34.35 5.14
N TYR A 159 36.80 -33.53 5.34
CA TYR A 159 35.42 -34.01 5.47
C TYR A 159 35.04 -34.81 4.21
N THR A 160 34.58 -36.04 4.40
CA THR A 160 34.15 -36.94 3.34
C THR A 160 32.67 -37.24 3.46
N ARG A 161 31.93 -37.06 2.36
CA ARG A 161 30.54 -37.51 2.23
C ARG A 161 30.46 -38.54 1.12
N ALA A 162 30.03 -39.76 1.46
CA ALA A 162 29.65 -40.76 0.48
C ALA A 162 28.21 -40.50 0.02
N SER A 163 27.96 -40.53 -1.30
CA SER A 163 26.57 -40.62 -1.76
C SER A 163 26.06 -42.02 -1.43
N ARG A 164 25.10 -42.14 -0.51
CA ARG A 164 24.33 -43.38 -0.38
C ARG A 164 23.62 -43.60 -1.72
N ARG A 165 23.80 -44.79 -2.30
CA ARG A 165 22.89 -45.33 -3.31
C ARG A 165 21.52 -45.51 -2.69
#